data_AF-A0A7G9Z1N8-F1
#
_entry.id   AF-A0A7G9Z1N8-F1
#
_cell.length_a   1.000
_cell.length_b   1.000
_cell.length_c   1.000
_cell.angle_alpha   90.00
_cell.angle_beta   90.00
_cell.angle_gamma   90.00
#
_symmetry.space_group_name_H-M   'P 1'
#
loop_
_entity.id
_entity.type
_entity.pdbx_description
1 polymer ?
#
loop_
_entity_poly.entity_id
_entity_poly.type
_entity_poly.pdbx_seq_one_letter_code
_entity_poly.pdbx_strand_id
1 'polypeptide(L)'
;MLQLKDKRKGVEGLSRPFKEMLMEDELKEGTQIVYYGRPALCVPYIMVKSYEIWNLPVQQVFVPLLDESKAKVIKFVPDVGMQVSEETTAVHPQVVVLMGGLTMPDVHISAEMALNHVSKYKPKIVGACYMSELFDAKWPDVIPFDLLVDGIIDPVYVWRKREE
;
A
#
# COMPACT_ATOMS: atom_id res chain seq x y z
N MET A 1 -10.21 -16.32 -6.41
CA MET A 1 -10.84 -16.11 -5.09
C MET A 1 -9.72 -16.13 -4.05
N LEU A 2 -9.58 -15.06 -3.27
CA LEU A 2 -8.58 -14.99 -2.20
C LEU A 2 -8.92 -15.99 -1.09
N GLN A 3 -7.89 -16.56 -0.46
CA GLN A 3 -8.02 -17.42 0.71
C GLN A 3 -7.24 -16.81 1.87
N LEU A 4 -7.79 -16.86 3.08
CA LEU A 4 -7.08 -16.41 4.27
C LEU A 4 -5.87 -17.33 4.52
N LYS A 5 -4.66 -16.81 4.34
CA LYS A 5 -3.41 -17.56 4.52
C LYS A 5 -3.01 -17.69 5.98
N ASP A 6 -2.99 -16.58 6.73
CA ASP A 6 -2.64 -16.55 8.15
C ASP A 6 -3.29 -15.37 8.88
N LYS A 7 -3.10 -15.29 10.21
CA LYS A 7 -3.52 -14.16 11.05
C LYS A 7 -2.31 -13.65 11.82
N ARG A 8 -1.92 -12.39 11.59
CA ARG A 8 -0.80 -11.73 12.28
C ARG A 8 -1.31 -10.56 13.13
N LYS A 9 -0.46 -10.05 14.03
CA LYS A 9 -0.83 -8.99 14.98
C LYS A 9 0.14 -7.81 14.90
N GLY A 10 -0.38 -6.63 15.22
CA GLY A 10 0.41 -5.41 15.35
C GLY A 10 1.05 -4.95 14.04
N VAL A 11 2.02 -4.05 14.17
CA VAL A 11 2.71 -3.40 13.05
C VAL A 11 3.43 -4.41 12.16
N GLU A 12 4.09 -5.41 12.77
CA GLU A 12 4.78 -6.47 12.03
C GLU A 12 3.82 -7.26 11.13
N GLY A 13 2.60 -7.53 11.60
CA GLY A 13 1.57 -8.18 10.78
C GLY A 13 1.15 -7.38 9.55
N LEU A 14 1.30 -6.05 9.58
CA LEU A 14 0.95 -5.18 8.45
C LEU A 14 2.05 -5.13 7.38
N SER A 15 3.32 -5.17 7.76
CA SER A 15 4.44 -4.96 6.82
C SER A 15 5.14 -6.25 6.39
N ARG A 16 5.28 -7.22 7.30
CA ARG A 16 6.09 -8.41 7.08
C ARG A 16 5.59 -9.33 5.95
N PRO A 17 4.28 -9.61 5.78
CA PRO A 17 3.80 -10.43 4.66
C PRO A 17 4.15 -9.83 3.28
N PHE A 18 4.16 -8.50 3.18
CA PHE A 18 4.53 -7.80 1.95
C PHE A 18 6.01 -7.99 1.63
N LYS A 19 6.88 -7.87 2.64
CA LYS A 19 8.31 -8.15 2.49
C LYS A 19 8.57 -9.62 2.14
N GLU A 20 7.90 -10.56 2.80
CA GLU A 20 8.03 -11.99 2.52
C GLU A 20 7.69 -12.29 1.05
N MET A 21 6.58 -11.75 0.54
CA MET A 21 6.20 -11.87 -0.89
C MET A 21 7.27 -11.29 -1.82
N LEU A 22 7.85 -10.13 -1.48
CA LEU A 22 8.89 -9.51 -2.28
C LEU A 22 10.21 -10.29 -2.25
N MET A 23 10.53 -10.98 -1.16
CA MET A 23 11.72 -11.81 -1.02
C MET A 23 11.61 -13.17 -1.72
N GLU A 24 10.38 -13.64 -1.97
CA GLU A 24 10.13 -14.81 -2.85
C GLU A 24 10.47 -14.50 -4.31
N ASP A 25 10.57 -13.22 -4.69
CA ASP A 25 10.94 -12.77 -6.02
C ASP A 25 12.44 -12.44 -6.13
N GLU A 26 13.02 -12.73 -7.29
CA GLU A 26 14.34 -12.21 -7.67
C GLU A 26 14.24 -10.72 -8.04
N LEU A 27 14.09 -9.86 -7.03
CA LEU A 27 14.04 -8.41 -7.22
C LEU A 27 15.36 -7.90 -7.80
N LYS A 28 15.30 -7.34 -9.01
CA LYS A 28 16.44 -6.71 -9.66
C LYS A 28 16.58 -5.27 -9.19
N GLU A 29 17.80 -4.76 -9.26
CA GLU A 29 18.07 -3.35 -9.03
C GLU A 29 17.19 -2.47 -9.93
N GLY A 30 16.56 -1.45 -9.32
CA GLY A 30 15.64 -0.56 -10.01
C GLY A 30 14.21 -1.09 -10.17
N THR A 31 13.86 -2.22 -9.54
CA THR A 31 12.47 -2.67 -9.46
C THR A 31 11.62 -1.59 -8.77
N GLN A 32 10.57 -1.12 -9.44
CA GLN A 32 9.69 -0.08 -8.95
C GLN A 32 8.45 -0.66 -8.28
N ILE A 33 8.19 -0.20 -7.06
CA ILE A 33 6.99 -0.48 -6.28
C ILE A 33 6.18 0.81 -6.20
N VAL A 34 4.95 0.78 -6.72
CA VAL A 34 4.09 1.97 -6.81
C VAL A 34 2.87 1.80 -5.92
N TYR A 35 2.68 2.75 -5.01
CA TYR A 35 1.59 2.80 -4.06
C TYR A 35 0.53 3.80 -4.53
N TYR A 36 -0.63 3.31 -4.95
CA TYR A 36 -1.77 4.14 -5.35
C TYR A 36 -2.74 4.28 -4.17
N GLY A 37 -3.02 5.51 -3.77
CA GLY A 37 -4.01 5.75 -2.72
C GLY A 37 -4.25 7.20 -2.37
N ARG A 38 -5.14 7.40 -1.40
CA ARG A 38 -5.60 8.73 -1.00
C ARG A 38 -4.52 9.48 -0.22
N PRO A 39 -4.16 10.72 -0.62
CA PRO A 39 -3.30 11.58 0.16
C PRO A 39 -3.79 11.75 1.61
N ALA A 40 -2.86 12.00 2.53
CA ALA A 40 -3.07 12.13 3.98
C ALA A 40 -3.51 10.84 4.72
N LEU A 41 -4.46 10.07 4.18
CA LEU A 41 -4.92 8.84 4.85
C LEU A 41 -4.00 7.65 4.58
N CYS A 42 -3.60 7.44 3.32
CA CYS A 42 -2.80 6.28 2.96
C CYS A 42 -1.29 6.49 3.21
N VAL A 43 -0.82 7.75 3.23
CA VAL A 43 0.61 8.06 3.38
C VAL A 43 1.20 7.51 4.70
N PRO A 44 0.59 7.71 5.89
CA PRO A 44 1.13 7.14 7.13
C PRO A 44 1.22 5.61 7.12
N TYR A 45 0.23 4.96 6.49
CA TYR A 45 0.21 3.50 6.37
C TYR A 45 1.36 2.99 5.52
N ILE A 46 1.65 3.66 4.40
CA ILE A 46 2.75 3.25 3.54
C ILE A 46 4.13 3.49 4.18
N MET A 47 4.32 4.55 4.98
CA MET A 47 5.63 4.78 5.61
C MET A 47 6.10 3.59 6.47
N VAL A 48 5.16 2.91 7.13
CA VAL A 48 5.43 1.69 7.91
C VAL A 48 5.87 0.52 7.02
N LYS A 49 5.13 0.23 5.93
CA LYS A 49 5.48 -0.85 4.99
C LYS A 49 6.77 -0.56 4.23
N SER A 50 6.92 0.69 3.77
CA SER A 50 8.10 1.14 3.04
C SER A 50 9.38 1.03 3.87
N TYR A 51 9.27 1.24 5.18
CA TYR A 51 10.39 1.08 6.08
C TYR A 51 10.82 -0.38 6.13
N GLU A 52 9.90 -1.33 6.22
CA GLU A 52 10.25 -2.76 6.31
C GLU A 52 11.13 -3.26 5.15
N ILE A 53 11.05 -2.60 4.00
CA ILE A 53 11.78 -2.92 2.77
C ILE A 53 12.78 -1.84 2.34
N TRP A 54 13.16 -0.90 3.24
CA TRP A 54 14.00 0.25 2.89
C TRP A 54 15.38 -0.13 2.33
N ASN A 55 15.89 -1.30 2.72
CA ASN A 55 17.20 -1.82 2.33
C ASN A 55 17.17 -2.75 1.11
N LEU A 56 15.99 -2.98 0.52
CA LEU A 56 15.86 -3.75 -0.71
C LEU A 56 16.25 -2.88 -1.92
N PRO A 57 16.74 -3.48 -3.03
CA PRO A 57 17.19 -2.74 -4.23
C PRO A 57 16.01 -2.25 -5.09
N VAL A 58 15.00 -1.64 -4.46
CA VAL A 58 13.74 -1.23 -5.07
C VAL A 58 13.55 0.28 -4.99
N GLN A 59 12.94 0.85 -6.03
CA GLN A 59 12.47 2.24 -6.00
C GLN A 59 11.02 2.26 -5.52
N GLN A 60 10.75 3.03 -4.47
CA GLN A 60 9.43 3.16 -3.89
C GLN A 60 8.79 4.48 -4.34
N VAL A 61 7.54 4.43 -4.82
CA VAL A 61 6.86 5.60 -5.41
C VAL A 61 5.44 5.70 -4.91
N PHE A 62 5.05 6.86 -4.40
CA PHE A 62 3.66 7.17 -4.08
C PHE A 62 2.99 7.87 -5.26
N VAL A 63 1.82 7.38 -5.65
CA VAL A 63 0.94 8.02 -6.63
C VAL A 63 -0.37 8.40 -5.93
N PRO A 64 -0.72 9.70 -5.89
CA PRO A 64 -1.99 10.12 -5.32
C PRO A 64 -3.14 9.70 -6.23
N LEU A 65 -4.08 8.94 -5.67
CA LEU A 65 -5.20 8.35 -6.41
C LEU A 65 -4.69 7.49 -7.59
N LEU A 66 -5.03 7.83 -8.83
CA LEU A 66 -4.51 7.22 -10.08
C LEU A 66 -3.77 8.25 -10.94
N ASP A 67 -3.32 9.36 -10.36
CA ASP A 67 -2.69 10.48 -11.08
C ASP A 67 -1.16 10.34 -11.09
N GLU A 68 -0.66 9.55 -12.05
CA GLU A 68 0.78 9.28 -12.25
C GLU A 68 1.60 10.56 -12.53
N SER A 69 0.98 11.65 -12.98
CA SER A 69 1.68 12.94 -13.17
C SER A 69 2.17 13.55 -11.86
N LYS A 70 1.60 13.10 -10.73
CA LYS A 70 1.94 13.52 -9.38
C LYS A 70 2.74 12.45 -8.62
N ALA A 71 3.33 11.49 -9.34
CA ALA A 71 4.17 10.46 -8.74
C ALA A 71 5.35 11.09 -7.98
N LYS A 72 5.58 10.63 -6.75
CA LYS A 72 6.66 11.11 -5.87
C LYS A 72 7.45 9.94 -5.31
N VAL A 73 8.78 10.05 -5.33
CA VAL A 73 9.67 9.01 -4.80
C VAL A 73 9.61 9.00 -3.27
N ILE A 74 9.52 7.82 -2.68
CA ILE A 74 9.65 7.60 -1.24
C ILE A 74 11.10 7.27 -0.93
N LYS A 75 11.69 7.98 0.05
CA LYS A 75 13.09 7.79 0.46
C LYS A 75 13.20 7.59 1.96
N PHE A 76 14.23 6.86 2.37
CA PHE A 76 14.65 6.83 3.76
C PHE A 76 15.40 8.13 4.09
N VAL A 77 14.99 8.79 5.17
CA VAL A 77 15.66 9.96 5.75
C VAL A 77 16.26 9.53 7.09
N PRO A 78 17.59 9.64 7.29
CA PRO A 78 18.24 9.30 8.55
C PRO A 78 17.57 9.97 9.75
N ASP A 79 17.45 9.25 10.85
CA ASP A 79 16.83 9.69 12.10
C ASP A 79 15.34 10.09 12.04
N VAL A 80 14.71 10.00 10.85
CA VAL A 80 13.29 10.35 10.64
C VAL A 80 12.47 9.14 10.19
N GLY A 81 13.00 8.33 9.26
CA GLY A 81 12.28 7.21 8.65
C GLY A 81 11.93 7.46 7.19
N MET A 82 10.94 6.73 6.67
CA MET A 82 10.49 6.90 5.29
C MET A 82 9.75 8.22 5.11
N GLN A 83 9.98 8.90 4.00
CA GLN A 83 9.34 10.16 3.62
C GLN A 83 8.99 10.17 2.14
N VAL A 84 7.84 10.75 1.81
CA VAL A 84 7.53 11.13 0.42
C VAL A 84 8.39 12.36 0.10
N SER A 85 9.29 12.22 -0.86
CA SER A 85 10.16 13.31 -1.30
C SER A 85 9.50 14.16 -2.38
N GLU A 86 10.12 15.29 -2.73
CA GLU A 86 9.66 16.13 -3.84
C GLU A 86 10.07 15.59 -5.23
N GLU A 87 10.94 14.59 -5.28
CA GLU A 87 11.42 14.01 -6.53
C GLU A 87 10.30 13.30 -7.28
N THR A 88 10.15 13.63 -8.56
CA THR A 88 9.23 12.97 -9.47
C THR A 88 9.94 11.86 -10.23
N THR A 89 9.19 10.85 -10.68
CA THR A 89 9.73 9.76 -11.48
C THR A 89 8.67 9.21 -12.45
N ALA A 90 9.12 8.56 -13.52
CA ALA A 90 8.22 7.87 -14.43
C ALA A 90 7.66 6.60 -13.77
N VAL A 91 6.39 6.31 -14.05
CA VAL A 91 5.69 5.17 -13.44
C VAL A 91 5.77 3.96 -14.37
N HIS A 92 6.54 2.95 -13.92
CA HIS A 92 6.74 1.66 -14.56
C HIS A 92 6.83 0.54 -13.49
N PRO A 93 5.74 0.28 -12.75
CA PRO A 93 5.75 -0.67 -11.65
C PRO A 93 5.91 -2.11 -12.10
N GLN A 94 6.70 -2.87 -11.35
CA GLN A 94 6.65 -4.33 -11.33
C GLN A 94 5.71 -4.81 -10.21
N VAL A 95 5.56 -4.02 -9.15
CA VAL A 95 4.62 -4.26 -8.06
C VAL A 95 3.78 -3.02 -7.85
N VAL A 96 2.47 -3.22 -7.80
CA VAL A 96 1.49 -2.19 -7.51
C VAL A 96 0.83 -2.50 -6.18
N VAL A 97 0.66 -1.48 -5.35
CA VAL A 97 -0.14 -1.56 -4.13
C VAL A 97 -1.35 -0.65 -4.25
N LEU A 98 -2.53 -1.25 -4.33
CA LEU A 98 -3.81 -0.56 -4.32
C LEU A 98 -4.29 -0.44 -2.87
N MET A 99 -4.40 0.80 -2.38
CA MET A 99 -4.72 1.05 -0.98
C MET A 99 -6.21 1.30 -0.77
N GLY A 100 -6.72 0.87 0.39
CA GLY A 100 -8.14 0.97 0.74
C GLY A 100 -8.73 2.38 0.59
N GLY A 101 -7.96 3.45 0.79
CA GLY A 101 -8.46 4.82 0.58
C GLY A 101 -8.97 5.13 -0.84
N LEU A 102 -8.69 4.29 -1.84
CA LEU A 102 -9.23 4.41 -3.20
C LEU A 102 -10.72 4.03 -3.31
N THR A 103 -11.24 3.22 -2.40
CA THR A 103 -12.65 2.77 -2.40
C THR A 103 -13.59 3.84 -1.85
N MET A 104 -13.05 4.87 -1.19
CA MET A 104 -13.85 5.83 -0.44
C MET A 104 -14.86 6.53 -1.37
N PRO A 105 -16.11 6.74 -0.91
CA PRO A 105 -17.19 7.23 -1.79
C PRO A 105 -16.89 8.54 -2.52
N ASP A 106 -16.10 9.43 -1.92
CA ASP A 106 -15.72 10.74 -2.47
C ASP A 106 -14.61 10.69 -3.52
N VAL A 107 -13.92 9.55 -3.66
CA VAL A 107 -12.82 9.36 -4.60
C VAL A 107 -13.32 8.95 -5.99
N HIS A 108 -14.50 8.34 -6.08
CA HIS A 108 -15.15 7.92 -7.34
C HIS A 108 -14.27 7.02 -8.26
N ILE A 109 -13.49 6.11 -7.67
CA ILE A 109 -12.68 5.13 -8.42
C ILE A 109 -13.33 3.74 -8.28
N SER A 110 -13.69 3.12 -9.40
CA SER A 110 -14.17 1.73 -9.41
C SER A 110 -13.02 0.72 -9.44
N ALA A 111 -13.30 -0.54 -9.08
CA ALA A 111 -12.33 -1.62 -9.15
C ALA A 111 -11.83 -1.87 -10.59
N GLU A 112 -12.72 -1.77 -11.58
CA GLU A 112 -12.40 -1.89 -13.01
C GLU A 112 -11.51 -0.74 -13.48
N MET A 113 -11.78 0.48 -13.04
CA MET A 113 -10.93 1.64 -13.35
C MET A 113 -9.52 1.45 -12.82
N ALA A 114 -9.39 1.06 -11.54
CA ALA A 114 -8.10 0.79 -10.92
C ALA A 114 -7.37 -0.35 -11.63
N LEU A 115 -8.05 -1.47 -11.90
CA LEU A 115 -7.48 -2.63 -12.59
C LEU A 115 -7.00 -2.27 -14.00
N ASN A 116 -7.84 -1.61 -14.80
CA ASN A 116 -7.49 -1.20 -16.15
C ASN A 116 -6.28 -0.26 -16.17
N HIS A 117 -6.22 0.66 -15.19
CA HIS A 117 -5.12 1.61 -15.06
C HIS A 117 -3.77 0.89 -14.82
N VAL A 118 -3.74 -0.09 -13.92
CA VAL A 118 -2.48 -0.75 -13.51
C VAL A 118 -2.11 -1.93 -14.40
N SER A 119 -3.09 -2.59 -15.03
CA SER A 119 -2.87 -3.78 -15.86
C SER A 119 -2.01 -3.51 -17.10
N LYS A 120 -1.92 -2.25 -17.56
CA LYS A 120 -1.05 -1.84 -18.68
C LYS A 120 0.43 -2.17 -18.43
N TYR A 121 0.84 -2.32 -17.16
CA TYR A 121 2.21 -2.68 -16.76
C TYR A 121 2.43 -4.18 -16.54
N LYS A 122 1.35 -4.97 -16.48
CA LYS A 122 1.37 -6.38 -16.04
C LYS A 122 2.10 -6.58 -14.69
N PRO A 123 1.79 -5.78 -13.65
CA PRO A 123 2.50 -5.86 -12.37
C PRO A 123 1.93 -6.99 -11.51
N LYS A 124 2.63 -7.35 -10.43
CA LYS A 124 1.99 -7.96 -9.26
C LYS A 124 1.09 -6.95 -8.58
N ILE A 125 -0.13 -7.35 -8.21
CA ILE A 125 -1.13 -6.47 -7.61
C ILE A 125 -1.34 -6.84 -6.15
N VAL A 126 -0.97 -5.93 -5.25
CA VAL A 126 -1.15 -6.07 -3.82
C VAL A 126 -2.28 -5.16 -3.34
N GLY A 127 -3.20 -5.70 -2.55
CA GLY A 127 -4.22 -4.95 -1.83
C GLY A 127 -3.72 -4.63 -0.43
N ALA A 128 -3.94 -3.40 0.03
CA ALA A 128 -3.57 -3.03 1.39
C ALA A 128 -4.60 -2.08 2.01
N CYS A 129 -5.31 -2.55 3.03
CA CYS A 129 -6.40 -1.79 3.66
C CYS A 129 -6.44 -1.97 5.17
N TYR A 130 -7.34 -1.21 5.78
CA TYR A 130 -7.80 -1.41 7.14
C TYR A 130 -9.30 -1.67 7.12
N MET A 131 -9.79 -2.34 8.17
CA MET A 131 -11.21 -2.50 8.45
C MET A 131 -12.01 -3.07 7.28
N SER A 132 -11.45 -4.06 6.57
CA SER A 132 -12.12 -4.75 5.46
C SER A 132 -12.48 -3.87 4.27
N GLU A 133 -11.96 -2.64 4.16
CA GLU A 133 -12.43 -1.64 3.20
C GLU A 133 -12.42 -2.14 1.72
N LEU A 134 -11.39 -2.87 1.30
CA LEU A 134 -11.34 -3.47 -0.04
C LEU A 134 -12.37 -4.61 -0.23
N PHE A 135 -12.61 -5.40 0.82
CA PHE A 135 -13.61 -6.48 0.80
C PHE A 135 -15.03 -5.91 0.75
N ASP A 136 -15.33 -4.89 1.56
CA ASP A 136 -16.64 -4.24 1.61
C ASP A 136 -16.97 -3.55 0.28
N ALA A 137 -15.96 -2.96 -0.37
CA ALA A 137 -16.06 -2.41 -1.71
C ALA A 137 -16.08 -3.49 -2.82
N LYS A 138 -15.94 -4.77 -2.48
CA LYS A 138 -15.91 -5.92 -3.40
C LYS A 138 -14.81 -5.86 -4.45
N TRP A 139 -13.70 -5.18 -4.15
CA TRP A 139 -12.56 -5.12 -5.06
C TRP A 139 -11.96 -6.50 -5.36
N PRO A 140 -11.86 -7.43 -4.39
CA PRO A 140 -11.40 -8.80 -4.65
C PRO A 140 -12.24 -9.63 -5.63
N ASP A 141 -13.48 -9.22 -5.94
CA ASP A 141 -14.32 -9.89 -6.93
C ASP A 141 -13.91 -9.53 -8.37
N VAL A 142 -13.23 -8.40 -8.54
CA VAL A 142 -12.81 -7.85 -9.84
C VAL A 142 -11.30 -7.90 -10.02
N ILE A 143 -10.55 -7.58 -8.97
CA ILE A 143 -9.08 -7.44 -9.02
C ILE A 143 -8.42 -8.75 -8.56
N PRO A 144 -7.58 -9.37 -9.40
CA PRO A 144 -6.86 -10.59 -9.05
C PRO A 144 -5.63 -10.25 -8.19
N PHE A 145 -5.86 -9.92 -6.92
CA PHE A 145 -4.78 -9.63 -5.98
C PHE A 145 -3.86 -10.85 -5.77
N ASP A 146 -2.55 -10.65 -5.88
CA ASP A 146 -1.51 -11.64 -5.53
C ASP A 146 -1.36 -11.75 -4.00
N LEU A 147 -1.54 -10.63 -3.31
CA LEU A 147 -1.53 -10.53 -1.85
C LEU A 147 -2.53 -9.44 -1.43
N LEU A 148 -3.30 -9.69 -0.38
CA LEU A 148 -4.12 -8.65 0.26
C LEU A 148 -3.83 -8.65 1.76
N VAL A 149 -3.34 -7.53 2.27
CA VAL A 149 -3.09 -7.31 3.70
C VAL A 149 -4.18 -6.39 4.25
N ASP A 150 -5.05 -6.94 5.08
CA ASP A 150 -6.10 -6.20 5.77
C ASP A 150 -5.80 -6.11 7.27
N GLY A 151 -5.66 -4.89 7.77
CA GLY A 151 -5.46 -4.63 9.19
C GLY A 151 -6.78 -4.36 9.91
N ILE A 152 -7.00 -5.00 11.06
CA ILE A 152 -8.16 -4.70 11.90
C ILE A 152 -7.69 -3.89 13.11
N ILE A 153 -8.16 -2.64 13.20
CA ILE A 153 -7.92 -1.75 14.34
C ILE A 153 -9.13 -1.86 15.27
N ASP A 154 -9.11 -2.87 16.13
CA ASP A 154 -10.17 -3.09 17.12
C ASP A 154 -9.61 -3.86 18.34
N PRO A 155 -9.73 -3.33 19.58
CA PRO A 155 -10.32 -2.05 19.97
C PRO A 155 -9.30 -0.89 20.05
N VAL A 156 -9.82 0.35 20.11
CA VAL A 156 -9.04 1.55 20.46
C VAL A 156 -9.34 1.94 21.91
N TYR A 157 -8.34 1.86 22.79
CA TYR A 157 -8.47 2.28 24.19
C TYR A 157 -8.02 3.73 24.37
N VAL A 158 -8.88 4.55 24.98
CA VAL A 158 -8.61 5.97 25.26
C VAL A 158 -8.53 6.17 26.77
N TRP A 159 -7.42 6.74 27.23
CA TRP A 159 -7.15 7.00 28.65
C TRP A 159 -7.02 8.52 28.83
N ARG A 160 -7.73 9.10 29.79
CA ARG A 160 -7.62 10.53 30.16
C ARG A 160 -7.33 10.65 31.65
N LYS A 161 -6.42 11.54 32.02
CA LYS A 161 -6.21 11.91 33.44
C LYS A 161 -7.52 12.47 34.00
N ARG A 162 -7.97 12.00 35.16
CA ARG A 162 -9.12 12.60 35.88
C ARG A 162 -8.76 14.03 36.29
N GLU A 163 -9.66 14.97 36.08
CA GLU A 163 -9.56 16.32 36.63
C GLU A 163 -9.88 16.23 38.14
N GLU A 164 -9.07 16.91 38.96
CA GLU A 164 -9.25 17.04 40.42
C GLU A 164 -10.28 18.11 40.75
#